data_AF-A0A8T7DDR1-F1
#
_entry.id   AF-A0A8T7DDR1-F1
#
_cell.length_a   1.000
_cell.length_b   1.000
_cell.length_c   1.000
_cell.angle_alpha   90.00
_cell.angle_beta   90.00
_cell.angle_gamma   90.00
#
_symmetry.space_group_name_H-M   'P 1'
#
loop_
_entity.id
_entity.type
_entity.pdbx_description
1 polymer ?
#
loop_
_entity_poly.entity_id
_entity_poly.type
_entity_poly.pdbx_seq_one_letter_code
_entity_poly.pdbx_strand_id
1 'polypeptide(L)' 'MEKDNHGVSHWFDLQSGQFIQGLVAHAGMESRVYVVTVEPMDKTIHDRWPRVVGQGLTHG' A
#
# COMPACT_ATOMS: atom_id res chain seq x y z
N MET A 1 -2.60 0.59 -11.93
CA MET A 1 -3.05 1.58 -10.93
C MET A 1 -4.50 1.86 -11.21
N GLU A 2 -5.34 1.83 -10.18
CA GLU A 2 -6.76 2.18 -10.29
C GLU A 2 -6.89 3.65 -10.69
N LYS A 3 -7.92 3.96 -11.48
CA LYS A 3 -8.24 5.33 -11.86
C LYS A 3 -9.22 5.89 -10.84
N ASP A 4 -9.09 7.17 -10.50
CA ASP A 4 -10.12 7.85 -9.74
C ASP A 4 -11.43 7.97 -10.53
N ASN A 5 -12.45 8.57 -9.91
CA ASN A 5 -13.76 8.78 -10.53
C ASN A 5 -13.73 9.68 -11.79
N HIS A 6 -12.62 10.35 -12.07
CA HIS A 6 -12.39 11.18 -13.26
C HIS A 6 -11.47 10.50 -14.29
N GLY A 7 -11.08 9.24 -14.06
CA GLY A 7 -10.23 8.47 -14.97
C GLY A 7 -8.74 8.75 -14.83
N VAL A 8 -8.31 9.49 -13.80
CA VAL A 8 -6.91 9.89 -13.59
C VAL A 8 -6.17 8.83 -12.79
N SER A 9 -4.98 8.44 -13.28
CA SER A 9 -4.08 7.55 -12.56
C SER A 9 -3.29 8.35 -11.52
N HIS A 10 -3.36 7.91 -10.27
CA HIS A 10 -2.58 8.50 -9.17
C HIS A 10 -1.35 7.64 -8.87
N TRP A 11 -0.23 8.29 -8.60
CA TRP A 11 1.03 7.66 -8.21
C TRP A 11 1.52 8.31 -6.93
N PHE A 12 2.15 7.51 -6.07
CA PHE A 12 2.81 7.97 -4.85
C PHE A 12 4.21 7.39 -4.80
N ASP A 13 5.17 8.25 -4.52
CA ASP A 13 6.58 7.85 -4.39
C ASP A 13 6.84 7.33 -2.99
N LEU A 14 7.59 6.23 -2.91
CA LEU A 14 8.21 5.80 -1.66
C LEU A 14 9.55 6.50 -1.51
N GLN A 15 9.78 7.09 -0.35
CA GLN A 15 11.08 7.63 0.00
C GLN A 15 12.07 6.49 0.24
N SER A 16 13.37 6.79 0.12
CA SER A 16 14.41 5.82 0.46
C SER A 16 14.24 5.34 1.90
N GLY A 17 14.23 4.01 2.09
CA GLY A 17 13.99 3.39 3.39
C GLY A 17 12.51 3.18 3.74
N GLN A 18 11.58 3.53 2.85
CA GLN A 18 10.16 3.16 2.95
C GLN A 18 9.85 1.92 2.09
N PHE A 19 8.91 1.11 2.58
CA PHE A 19 8.52 -0.16 1.98
C PHE A 19 7.02 -0.39 2.11
N ILE A 20 6.43 -1.15 1.18
CA ILE A 20 5.07 -1.66 1.34
C ILE A 20 5.11 -2.91 2.21
N GLN A 21 4.28 -2.95 3.24
CA GLN A 21 4.17 -4.12 4.09
C GLN A 21 3.45 -5.26 3.37
N GLY A 22 4.12 -6.42 3.32
CA GLY A 22 3.55 -7.68 2.86
C GLY A 22 3.27 -8.66 4.00
N LEU A 23 2.34 -9.58 3.76
CA LEU A 23 2.15 -10.82 4.52
C LEU A 23 2.44 -11.99 3.58
N VAL A 24 3.31 -12.91 3.99
CA VAL A 24 3.58 -14.14 3.26
C VAL A 24 2.80 -15.28 3.90
N ALA A 25 1.99 -15.97 3.10
CA ALA A 25 1.29 -17.18 3.50
C ALA A 25 1.81 -18.38 2.70
N HIS A 26 2.10 -19.48 3.40
CA HIS A 26 2.50 -20.74 2.80
C HIS A 26 1.39 -21.76 2.95
N ALA A 27 0.99 -22.39 1.85
CA ALA A 27 -0.02 -23.44 1.80
C ALA A 27 0.54 -24.63 1.01
N GLY A 28 1.15 -25.58 1.73
CA GLY A 28 1.90 -26.68 1.12
C GLY A 28 3.07 -26.15 0.30
N MET A 29 3.06 -26.42 -1.01
CA MET A 29 4.08 -25.92 -1.95
C MET A 29 3.75 -24.53 -2.53
N GLU A 30 2.58 -23.97 -2.21
CA GLU A 30 2.20 -22.64 -2.68
C GLU A 30 2.66 -21.56 -1.70
N SER A 31 3.21 -20.47 -2.23
CA SER A 31 3.50 -19.26 -1.47
C SER A 31 2.74 -18.10 -2.07
N ARG A 32 2.01 -17.35 -1.24
CA ARG A 32 1.24 -16.17 -1.62
C ARG A 32 1.75 -14.96 -0.85
N VAL A 33 1.91 -13.84 -1.54
CA VAL A 33 2.24 -12.55 -0.93
C VAL A 33 1.00 -11.67 -1.02
N TYR A 34 0.57 -11.16 0.13
CA TYR A 34 -0.53 -10.23 0.26
C TYR A 34 0.00 -8.86 0.64
N VAL A 35 -0.60 -7.80 0.09
CA VAL A 35 -0.33 -6.42 0.52
C VAL A 35 -1.23 -6.08 1.71
N VAL A 36 -0.63 -5.62 2.81
CA VAL A 36 -1.39 -5.10 3.94
C VAL A 36 -1.97 -3.73 3.55
N THR A 37 -3.27 -3.55 3.73
CA THR A 37 -3.96 -2.29 3.42
C THR A 37 -4.46 -1.59 4.67
N VAL A 38 -4.50 -0.26 4.63
CA VAL A 38 -5.05 0.63 5.68
C VAL A 38 -6.14 1.52 5.10
N GLU A 39 -6.91 2.14 5.99
CA GLU A 39 -7.84 3.20 5.61
C GLU A 39 -7.05 4.41 5.08
N PRO A 40 -7.41 4.94 3.89
CA PRO A 40 -6.67 6.02 3.26
C PRO A 40 -6.95 7.36 3.96
N MET A 41 -5.99 8.29 3.87
CA MET A 41 -6.23 9.67 4.34
C MET A 41 -7.21 10.41 3.42
N ASP A 42 -7.24 10.06 2.14
CA ASP A 42 -8.18 10.56 1.15
C ASP A 42 -8.82 9.40 0.37
N LYS A 43 -10.12 9.19 0.61
CA LYS A 43 -10.92 8.14 -0.03
C LYS A 43 -11.32 8.48 -1.46
N THR A 44 -11.16 9.72 -1.92
CA THR A 44 -11.57 10.13 -3.27
C THR A 44 -10.72 9.50 -4.37
N ILE A 45 -9.49 9.09 -4.02
CA ILE A 45 -8.56 8.39 -4.92
C ILE A 45 -8.87 6.89 -4.96
N HIS A 46 -9.00 6.25 -3.79
CA HIS A 46 -9.27 4.82 -3.66
C HIS A 46 -9.71 4.44 -2.23
N ASP A 47 -10.49 3.36 -2.07
CA ASP A 47 -11.05 2.94 -0.77
C ASP A 47 -10.03 2.38 0.23
N ARG A 48 -8.87 1.93 -0.27
CA ARG A 48 -7.81 1.31 0.53
C ARG A 48 -6.44 1.69 0.01
N TRP A 49 -5.50 1.97 0.91
CA TRP A 49 -4.10 2.26 0.57
C TRP A 49 -3.18 1.16 1.10
N PRO A 50 -2.04 0.87 0.44
CA PRO A 50 -1.03 -0.02 0.99
C PRO A 50 -0.44 0.58 2.27
N ARG A 51 -0.19 -0.25 3.28
CA ARG A 51 0.52 0.17 4.49
C ARG A 51 2.00 0.35 4.17
N VAL A 52 2.48 1.58 4.27
CA VAL A 52 3.90 1.90 4.16
C VAL A 52 4.58 1.77 5.54
N VAL A 53 5.77 1.19 5.57
CA VAL A 53 6.62 1.01 6.77
C VAL A 53 8.05 1.45 6.48
N GLY A 54 8.83 1.83 7.50
CA GLY A 54 10.22 2.25 7.33
C GLY A 54 10.61 3.49 8.13
N GLN A 55 11.89 3.87 8.07
CA GLN A 55 12.43 5.04 8.78
C GLN A 55 12.00 6.33 8.05
N GLY A 56 11.38 7.26 8.79
CA GLY A 56 10.72 8.46 8.24
C GLY A 56 9.22 8.55 8.58
N LEU A 57 8.61 7.47 9.07
CA LEU A 57 7.27 7.47 9.66
C LEU A 57 7.33 7.78 11.17
N THR A 58 7.90 8.92 11.55
CA THR A 58 7.71 9.44 12.91
C THR A 58 6.35 10.14 12.96
N HIS A 59 5.33 9.43 13.42
CA HIS A 59 4.19 10.08 14.04
C HIS A 59 4.67 10.66 15.38
N GLY A 60 4.91 11.97 15.41
CA GLY A 60 4.83 12.74 16.64
C GLY A 60 3.37 12.91 17.05
#